data_AF-A0A955S8D4-F1
#
_entry.id   AF-A0A955S8D4-F1
#
_cell.length_a   1.000
_cell.length_b   1.000
_cell.length_c   1.000
_cell.angle_alpha   90.00
_cell.angle_beta   90.00
_cell.angle_gamma   90.00
#
_symmetry.space_group_name_H-M   'P 1'
#
loop_
_entity.id
_entity.type
_entity.pdbx_description
1 polymer ?
#
loop_
_entity_poly.entity_id
_entity_poly.type
_entity_poly.pdbx_seq_one_letter_code
_entity_poly.pdbx_strand_id
1 'polypeptide(L)' 'MAGNSYGDIFKITTFGESHGPAIGVVIDGVPPNLSLTEKDIQYDLDRRRPGQSKITTQRQEK' A
#
# COMPACT_ATOMS: atom_id res chain seq x y z
N MET A 1 11.18 11.24 -14.61
CA MET A 1 10.06 10.91 -13.70
C MET A 1 10.60 11.11 -12.29
N ALA A 2 10.34 12.27 -11.69
CA ALA A 2 10.88 12.63 -10.39
C ALA A 2 9.70 12.96 -9.47
N GLY A 3 9.58 12.23 -8.36
CA GLY A 3 8.50 12.41 -7.39
C GLY A 3 7.84 11.13 -6.88
N ASN A 4 8.56 10.01 -6.78
CA ASN A 4 8.04 8.79 -6.15
C ASN A 4 8.36 8.69 -4.65
N SER A 5 9.02 9.70 -4.08
CA SER A 5 9.34 9.79 -2.66
C SER A 5 8.65 10.98 -2.01
N TYR A 6 8.10 10.76 -0.82
CA TYR A 6 7.47 11.79 0.03
C TYR A 6 8.01 11.72 1.46
N GLY A 7 8.35 12.87 2.05
CA GLY A 7 8.85 13.00 3.42
C GLY A 7 10.38 13.01 3.55
N ASP A 8 10.86 13.49 4.70
CA ASP A 8 12.29 13.64 5.01
C ASP A 8 12.78 12.59 6.02
N ILE A 9 12.22 12.62 7.25
CA ILE A 9 12.58 11.68 8.34
C ILE A 9 11.75 10.39 8.21
N PHE A 10 10.42 10.53 8.16
CA PHE A 10 9.52 9.44 7.80
C PHE A 10 9.30 9.51 6.30
N LYS A 11 10.04 8.69 5.55
CA LYS A 11 10.10 8.77 4.08
C LYS A 11 9.40 7.57 3.46
N ILE A 12 8.55 7.84 2.48
CA ILE A 12 7.78 6.84 1.74
C ILE A 12 8.26 6.89 0.30
N THR A 13 8.70 5.77 -0.26
CA THR A 13 9.12 5.68 -1.66
C THR A 13 8.37 4.55 -2.35
N THR A 14 7.58 4.86 -3.39
CA THR A 14 6.79 3.88 -4.13
C THR A 14 7.48 3.44 -5.42
N PHE A 15 7.13 2.24 -5.89
CA PHE A 15 7.59 1.69 -7.16
C PHE A 15 6.59 0.71 -7.76
N GLY A 16 6.78 0.40 -9.04
CA GLY A 16 5.93 -0.50 -9.82
C GLY A 16 4.86 0.21 -10.63
N GLU A 17 4.24 -0.54 -11.53
CA GLU A 17 3.25 -0.05 -12.50
C GLU A 17 1.99 -0.90 -12.44
N SER A 18 0.84 -0.33 -12.84
CA SER A 18 -0.46 -1.03 -12.78
C SER A 18 -0.53 -2.30 -13.63
N HIS A 19 0.27 -2.39 -14.70
CA HIS A 19 0.40 -3.57 -15.56
C HIS A 19 1.71 -4.34 -15.33
N GLY A 20 2.50 -3.92 -14.34
CA GLY A 20 3.72 -4.59 -13.96
C GLY A 20 3.45 -5.89 -13.18
N PRO A 21 4.49 -6.70 -12.95
CA PRO A 21 4.37 -7.93 -12.18
C PRO A 21 4.01 -7.69 -10.71
N ALA A 22 4.36 -6.51 -10.17
CA ALA A 22 4.05 -6.11 -8.80
C ALA A 22 4.13 -4.58 -8.65
N ILE A 23 3.51 -4.08 -7.58
CA ILE A 23 3.69 -2.73 -7.03
C ILE A 23 4.20 -2.83 -5.60
N GLY A 24 4.87 -1.79 -5.12
CA GLY A 24 5.42 -1.80 -3.77
C GLY A 24 5.81 -0.43 -3.23
N VAL A 25 6.22 -0.43 -1.97
CA VAL A 25 6.62 0.76 -1.23
C VAL A 25 7.74 0.41 -0.25
N VAL A 26 8.69 1.32 -0.10
CA VAL A 26 9.71 1.32 0.97
C VAL A 26 9.36 2.44 1.94
N ILE A 27 9.40 2.15 3.24
CA ILE A 27 9.11 3.11 4.31
C ILE A 27 10.32 3.18 5.24
N ASP A 28 10.92 4.36 5.34
CA ASP A 28 12.07 4.66 6.20
C ASP A 28 11.65 5.51 7.40
N GLY A 29 12.46 5.45 8.47
CA GLY A 29 12.27 6.27 9.67
C GLY A 29 11.24 5.71 10.67
N VAL A 30 10.84 4.45 10.51
CA VAL A 30 9.98 3.76 11.49
C VAL A 30 10.79 3.49 12.77
N PRO A 31 10.31 3.92 13.95
CA PRO A 31 10.95 3.59 15.22
C PRO A 31 11.03 2.07 15.46
N PRO A 32 12.08 1.57 16.13
CA PRO A 32 12.18 0.15 16.47
C PRO A 32 11.10 -0.26 17.48
N ASN A 33 10.85 -1.56 17.59
CA ASN A 33 9.86 -2.17 18.49
C ASN A 33 8.39 -1.84 18.19
N LEU A 34 8.09 -1.28 17.01
CA LEU A 34 6.72 -1.22 16.52
C LEU A 34 6.27 -2.65 16.17
N SER A 35 5.27 -3.18 16.88
CA SER A 35 4.62 -4.42 16.48
C SER A 35 3.91 -4.19 15.15
N LEU A 36 4.37 -4.85 14.09
CA LEU A 36 3.81 -4.74 12.76
C LEU A 36 3.69 -6.14 12.17
N THR A 37 2.51 -6.47 11.67
CA THR A 37 2.21 -7.72 10.97
C THR A 37 1.52 -7.41 9.64
N GLU A 38 1.53 -8.38 8.73
CA GLU A 38 0.86 -8.24 7.42
C GLU A 38 -0.64 -7.96 7.58
N LYS A 39 -1.27 -8.48 8.65
CA LYS A 39 -2.71 -8.29 8.93
C LYS A 39 -3.07 -6.84 9.19
N ASP A 40 -2.16 -6.08 9.80
CA ASP A 40 -2.36 -4.66 10.09
C ASP A 40 -2.47 -3.86 8.79
N ILE A 41 -1.71 -4.23 7.76
CA ILE A 41 -1.75 -3.61 6.43
C ILE A 41 -2.95 -4.15 5.61
N GLN A 42 -3.18 -5.46 5.64
CA GLN A 42 -4.23 -6.11 4.85
C GLN A 42 -5.61 -5.57 5.19
N TYR A 43 -5.88 -5.26 6.46
CA TYR A 43 -7.14 -4.65 6.89
C TYR A 43 -7.46 -3.36 6.10
N ASP A 44 -6.49 -2.47 5.94
CA ASP A 44 -6.68 -1.22 5.21
C ASP A 44 -6.71 -1.42 3.69
N LEU A 45 -6.01 -2.43 3.16
CA LEU A 45 -6.12 -2.83 1.75
C LEU A 45 -7.53 -3.36 1.44
N ASP A 46 -8.06 -4.25 2.26
CA ASP A 46 -9.39 -4.86 2.09
C ASP A 46 -10.51 -3.82 2.14
N ARG A 47 -10.35 -2.77 2.97
CA ARG A 47 -11.28 -1.63 3.03
C ARG A 47 -11.32 -0.82 1.74
N ARG A 48 -10.18 -0.70 1.04
CA ARG A 48 -10.09 0.01 -0.25
C ARG A 48 -10.51 -0.85 -1.42
N ARG A 49 -10.45 -2.18 -1.26
CA ARG A 49 -10.76 -3.13 -2.32
C ARG A 49 -12.17 -2.91 -2.89
N PRO A 50 -12.34 -2.85 -4.22
CA PRO A 50 -13.66 -2.85 -4.84
C PRO A 50 -14.42 -4.17 -4.58
N GLY A 51 -15.72 -4.20 -4.84
CA GLY A 51 -16.56 -5.40 -4.64
C GLY A 51 -17.10 -5.57 -3.22
N GLN A 52 -16.81 -4.63 -2.30
CA GLN A 52 -17.32 -4.65 -0.92
C GLN A 52 -18.79 -4.21 -0.81
N SER A 53 -19.36 -3.61 -1.87
CA SER A 53 -20.78 -3.23 -1.90
C SER A 53 -21.41 -3.45 -3.28
N LYS A 54 -22.74 -3.50 -3.32
CA LYS A 54 -23.52 -3.66 -4.56
C LYS A 54 -23.31 -2.53 -5.59
N ILE A 55 -22.69 -1.42 -5.19
CA ILE A 55 -22.47 -0.22 -6.03
C ILE A 55 -21.04 -0.22 -6.61
N THR A 56 -20.14 -1.04 -6.07
CA THR A 56 -18.75 -1.13 -6.54
C THR A 56 -18.58 -2.15 -7.67
N THR A 57 -17.50 -2.04 -8.44
CA THR A 57 -17.18 -3.01 -9.50
C THR A 57 -16.98 -4.42 -8.93
N GLN A 58 -17.29 -5.45 -9.72
CA GLN A 58 -17.20 -6.86 -9.31
C GLN A 58 -15.76 -7.40 -9.20
N ARG A 59 -14.75 -6.55 -9.37
CA ARG A 59 -13.34 -6.97 -9.38
C ARG A 59 -12.95 -7.48 -7.99
N GLN A 60 -12.47 -8.71 -7.93
CA GLN A 60 -11.89 -9.30 -6.73
C GLN A 60 -10.38 -9.14 -6.78
N GLU A 61 -9.82 -8.46 -5.79
CA GLU A 61 -8.38 -8.41 -5.54
C GLU A 61 -8.09 -9.32 -4.33
N LYS A 62 -7.05 -10.15 -4.41
CA LYS A 62 -6.68 -11.08 -3.33
C LYS A 62 -5.84 -10.38 -2.29
#